data_AF-A0A8J7SH14-F1
#
_entry.id   AF-A0A8J7SH14-F1
#
_cell.length_a   1.000
_cell.length_b   1.000
_cell.length_c   1.000
_cell.angle_alpha   90.00
_cell.angle_beta   90.00
_cell.angle_gamma   90.00
#
_symmetry.space_group_name_H-M   'P 1'
#
loop_
_entity.id
_entity.type
_entity.pdbx_description
1 polymer ?
#
loop_
_entity_poly.entity_id
_entity_poly.type
_entity_poly.pdbx_seq_one_letter_code
_entity_poly.pdbx_strand_id
1 'polypeptide(L)'
;MNKLTKITPVILTGLLALNSCEEKPAAEINDSEQRIKENTPAQQVDFSPQLAPVISQLDTQGEYFSITNTDGDLEKFCKFLDDFVQTLRQEEEFSDISSQVILVEVMKELGLDNITAKGQSSLNKGDYYHNRTFYQTNGKRTGLLSLMGGGATPYIGPSFAPAGTDLLVEFEINFKQTKDLYQKLAKRMGMAEEAQMTLNQSLTQGAMNLGDILGKFNIRVAMMLDLQADSSWTGPDGTEYPGVEMAMRIDNAAWLWQEYGTDYEAMMMAEEKDGLKIINMGESTDTPMGEITPSLIVDIKNDRLWLVSDIAQLEKYRDDSPKLASSENYLAAMDGIPAKGNALVYISHDFCQQLTMPLVSAIESSLSTNDYVGTYASTTESLLAPLVQWFNKSPHGYTWALANNSDGVLIAANSPMASKGVSVTNGIMASTLTTSVLFTGASTYKDEANKATCELNQEQMQKAIRSWQNIYDKPIGAPVDRDEIFGLNAIMDLPTCPVDNTAYILLDTIPEVGTCYATCPHGHAPENTEGW
;
A
#
# COMPACT_ATOMS: atom_id res chain seq x y z
N MET A 1 -14.88 11.69 16.02
CA MET A 1 -13.95 12.15 14.97
C MET A 1 -13.22 13.45 15.29
N ASN A 2 -13.83 14.46 15.94
CA ASN A 2 -13.19 15.78 16.17
C ASN A 2 -11.93 15.83 17.07
N LYS A 3 -11.68 14.82 17.92
CA LYS A 3 -10.51 14.80 18.82
C LYS A 3 -9.24 14.24 18.19
N LEU A 4 -9.36 13.25 17.28
CA LEU A 4 -8.20 12.66 16.60
C LEU A 4 -7.59 13.65 15.61
N THR A 5 -8.42 14.36 14.84
CA THR A 5 -7.98 15.33 13.82
C THR A 5 -7.13 16.49 14.37
N LYS A 6 -7.32 16.87 15.65
CA LYS A 6 -6.51 17.92 16.30
C LYS A 6 -5.10 17.45 16.70
N ILE A 7 -4.90 16.15 16.97
CA ILE A 7 -3.62 15.59 17.46
C ILE A 7 -2.78 15.01 16.30
N THR A 8 -3.41 14.57 15.22
CA THR A 8 -2.74 14.03 14.02
C THR A 8 -1.60 14.91 13.50
N PRO A 9 -1.71 16.26 13.41
CA PRO A 9 -0.61 17.10 12.91
C PRO A 9 0.64 17.02 13.80
N VAL A 10 0.48 16.91 15.13
CA VAL A 10 1.59 16.85 16.08
C VAL A 10 2.32 15.50 16.00
N ILE A 11 1.57 14.40 15.89
CA ILE A 11 2.13 13.04 15.72
C ILE A 11 2.85 12.92 14.36
N LEU A 12 2.24 13.46 13.30
CA LEU A 12 2.83 13.47 11.96
C LEU A 12 4.11 14.32 11.90
N THR A 13 4.14 15.46 12.61
CA THR A 13 5.33 16.31 12.73
C THR A 13 6.45 15.60 13.51
N GLY A 14 6.12 14.83 14.56
CA GLY A 14 7.10 14.00 15.27
C GLY A 14 7.71 12.88 14.41
N LEU A 15 6.91 12.24 13.55
CA LEU A 15 7.38 11.26 12.56
C LEU A 15 8.28 11.89 11.49
N LEU A 16 7.98 13.12 11.07
CA LEU A 16 8.82 13.89 10.15
C LEU A 16 10.13 14.35 10.81
N ALA A 17 10.09 14.71 12.10
CA ALA A 17 11.26 15.14 12.87
C ALA A 17 12.33 14.05 13.04
N LEU A 18 11.93 12.76 13.10
CA LEU A 18 12.86 11.62 13.06
C LEU A 18 13.66 11.53 11.75
N ASN A 19 13.18 12.17 10.68
CA ASN A 19 13.89 12.25 9.39
C ASN A 19 14.61 13.58 9.19
N SER A 20 14.32 14.61 9.99
CA SER A 20 15.01 15.90 9.95
C SER A 20 15.96 16.05 11.15
N CYS A 21 17.10 15.37 11.11
CA CYS A 21 18.26 15.96 11.77
C CYS A 21 18.66 17.17 10.92
N GLU A 22 18.46 18.39 11.44
CA GLU A 22 18.96 19.61 10.81
C GLU A 22 20.45 19.43 10.50
N GLU A 23 20.80 19.33 9.22
CA GLU A 23 22.13 19.70 8.78
C GLU A 23 22.29 21.18 9.13
N LYS A 24 23.15 21.48 10.10
CA LYS A 24 23.59 22.86 10.30
C LYS A 24 24.09 23.35 8.93
N PRO A 25 23.56 24.47 8.39
CA PRO A 25 24.13 25.06 7.20
C PRO A 25 25.61 25.28 7.49
N ALA A 26 26.46 24.83 6.56
CA ALA A 26 27.89 25.03 6.64
C ALA A 26 28.12 26.51 6.98
N ALA A 27 28.65 26.77 8.18
CA ALA A 27 29.01 28.12 8.58
C ALA A 27 29.91 28.68 7.49
N GLU A 28 29.58 29.87 6.98
CA GLU A 28 30.43 30.60 6.04
C GLU A 28 31.87 30.58 6.59
N ILE A 29 32.74 29.87 5.88
CA ILE A 29 34.17 29.85 6.14
C ILE A 29 34.68 31.22 5.72
N ASN A 30 34.61 32.18 6.64
CA ASN A 30 35.36 33.41 6.52
C ASN A 30 36.83 33.12 6.87
N ASP A 31 37.67 33.23 5.84
CA ASP A 31 39.05 33.72 5.90
C ASP A 31 40.04 32.93 6.78
N SER A 32 40.25 31.65 6.43
CA SER A 32 41.39 30.86 6.94
C SER A 32 42.09 30.05 5.84
N GLU A 33 42.34 30.66 4.67
CA GLU A 33 43.09 30.06 3.56
C GLU A 33 44.61 29.85 3.81
N GLN A 34 45.08 29.82 5.07
CA GLN A 34 46.52 29.65 5.35
C GLN A 34 46.91 28.55 6.34
N ARG A 35 46.05 27.55 6.62
CA ARG A 35 46.46 26.38 7.43
C ARG A 35 45.93 25.03 6.94
N ILE A 36 46.16 24.66 5.69
CA ILE A 36 46.18 23.23 5.33
C ILE A 36 47.29 22.98 4.31
N LYS A 37 48.52 22.80 4.81
CA LYS A 37 49.62 22.15 4.09
C LYS A 37 50.34 21.20 5.04
N GLU A 38 49.62 20.20 5.55
CA GLU A 38 50.26 18.98 6.03
C GLU A 38 49.35 17.81 5.63
N ASN A 39 49.89 16.89 4.83
CA ASN A 39 49.32 15.55 4.63
C ASN A 39 49.44 14.79 5.96
N THR A 40 48.59 15.12 6.93
CA THR A 40 48.40 14.27 8.10
C THR A 40 47.76 12.98 7.60
N PRO A 41 48.31 11.79 7.92
CA PRO A 41 47.64 10.53 7.63
C PRO A 41 46.20 10.60 8.14
N ALA A 42 45.23 10.12 7.37
CA ALA A 42 43.83 10.08 7.78
C ALA A 42 43.75 9.49 9.18
N GLN A 43 43.35 10.32 10.15
CA GLN A 43 43.27 9.91 11.54
C GLN A 43 42.25 8.79 11.62
N GLN A 44 42.63 7.64 12.19
CA GLN A 44 41.71 6.53 12.38
C GLN A 44 40.51 7.03 13.19
N VAL A 45 39.32 6.98 12.60
CA VAL A 45 38.09 7.36 13.27
C VAL A 45 37.75 6.26 14.27
N ASP A 46 37.78 6.61 15.55
CA ASP A 46 37.35 5.71 16.62
C ASP A 46 35.85 5.91 16.87
N PHE A 47 35.07 4.84 16.74
CA PHE A 47 33.62 4.87 16.93
C PHE A 47 33.27 4.40 18.33
N SER A 48 32.22 5.00 18.91
CA SER A 48 31.68 4.51 20.19
C SER A 48 31.34 3.01 20.09
N PRO A 49 31.71 2.18 21.08
CA PRO A 49 31.37 0.75 21.08
C PRO A 49 29.88 0.47 20.94
N GLN A 50 29.02 1.39 21.36
CA GLN A 50 27.56 1.29 21.23
C GLN A 50 27.08 1.27 19.77
N LEU A 51 27.87 1.86 18.85
CA LEU A 51 27.53 1.92 17.42
C LEU A 51 28.09 0.73 16.64
N ALA A 52 28.95 -0.09 17.24
CA ALA A 52 29.55 -1.25 16.57
C ALA A 52 28.50 -2.22 15.96
N PRO A 53 27.36 -2.52 16.64
CA PRO A 53 26.30 -3.34 16.03
C PRO A 53 25.73 -2.71 14.76
N VAL A 54 25.49 -1.40 14.74
CA VAL A 54 25.01 -0.69 13.55
C VAL A 54 26.04 -0.73 12.43
N ILE A 55 27.30 -0.40 12.73
CA ILE A 55 28.39 -0.36 11.75
C ILE A 55 28.57 -1.74 11.09
N SER A 56 28.42 -2.83 11.84
CA SER A 56 28.52 -4.20 11.31
C SER A 56 27.48 -4.54 10.25
N GLN A 57 26.41 -3.75 10.15
CA GLN A 57 25.32 -3.93 9.20
C GLN A 57 25.46 -3.02 7.98
N LEU A 58 26.53 -2.23 7.85
CA LEU A 58 26.69 -1.19 6.81
C LEU A 58 27.98 -1.37 6.00
N ASP A 59 28.02 -0.74 4.83
CA ASP A 59 29.19 -0.65 3.98
C ASP A 59 30.00 0.60 4.30
N THR A 60 31.14 0.44 4.95
CA THR A 60 32.02 1.57 5.32
C THR A 60 32.90 2.06 4.17
N GLN A 61 32.88 1.38 3.02
CA GLN A 61 33.66 1.74 1.83
C GLN A 61 32.81 2.47 0.77
N GLY A 62 31.57 2.80 1.10
CA GLY A 62 30.66 3.51 0.22
C GLY A 62 30.97 5.00 0.07
N GLU A 63 30.29 5.64 -0.88
CA GLU A 63 30.33 7.09 -1.07
C GLU A 63 29.46 7.85 -0.07
N TYR A 64 28.62 7.12 0.67
CA TYR A 64 27.84 7.65 1.78
C TYR A 64 27.90 6.68 2.94
N PHE A 65 28.10 7.23 4.14
CA PHE A 65 28.08 6.52 5.39
C PHE A 65 27.64 7.50 6.48
N SER A 66 26.59 7.15 7.22
CA SER A 66 26.13 7.90 8.38
C SER A 66 25.71 6.96 9.49
N ILE A 67 26.00 7.34 10.72
CA ILE A 67 25.56 6.64 11.92
C ILE A 67 25.19 7.69 12.95
N THR A 68 24.07 7.45 13.62
CA THR A 68 23.50 8.35 14.62
C THR A 68 23.08 7.52 15.81
N ASN A 69 23.62 7.84 16.99
CA ASN A 69 23.07 7.37 18.25
C ASN A 69 21.83 8.22 18.57
N THR A 70 20.69 7.58 18.78
CA THR A 70 19.41 8.24 19.09
C THR A 70 18.91 7.88 20.49
N ASP A 71 19.71 7.14 21.26
CA ASP A 71 19.35 6.66 22.59
C ASP A 71 19.02 7.83 23.53
N GLY A 72 17.80 7.82 24.06
CA GLY A 72 17.24 8.86 24.93
C GLY A 72 16.93 10.20 24.24
N ASP A 73 17.30 10.44 22.98
CA ASP A 73 17.03 11.71 22.30
C ASP A 73 15.53 11.87 21.99
N LEU A 74 14.88 10.79 21.56
CA LEU A 74 13.44 10.79 21.34
C LEU A 74 12.68 11.07 22.65
N GLU A 75 13.13 10.50 23.76
CA GLU A 75 12.54 10.78 25.08
C GLU A 75 12.66 12.26 25.45
N LYS A 76 13.81 12.90 25.22
CA LYS A 76 14.00 14.34 25.46
C LYS A 76 13.07 15.18 24.60
N PHE A 77 12.96 14.86 23.31
CA PHE A 77 12.06 15.57 22.39
C PHE A 77 10.59 15.41 22.81
N CYS A 78 10.17 14.20 23.18
CA CYS A 78 8.81 13.97 23.65
C CYS A 78 8.51 14.68 24.97
N LYS A 79 9.48 14.80 25.89
CA LYS A 79 9.31 15.60 27.12
C LYS A 79 9.08 17.08 26.78
N PHE A 80 9.83 17.62 25.84
CA PHE A 80 9.62 18.99 25.36
C PHE A 80 8.21 19.18 24.76
N LEU A 81 7.75 18.23 23.93
CA LEU A 81 6.40 18.28 23.39
C LEU A 81 5.32 18.08 24.47
N ASP A 82 5.59 17.28 25.50
CA ASP A 82 4.69 17.08 26.64
C ASP A 82 4.49 18.38 27.41
N ASP A 83 5.56 19.13 27.66
CA ASP A 83 5.49 20.46 28.28
C ASP A 83 4.65 21.41 27.41
N PHE A 84 4.86 21.39 26.09
CA PHE A 84 4.08 22.19 25.14
C PHE A 84 2.58 21.82 25.16
N VAL A 85 2.24 20.54 25.14
CA VAL A 85 0.85 20.07 25.23
C VAL A 85 0.21 20.46 26.57
N GLN A 86 0.97 20.39 27.67
CA GLN A 86 0.50 20.85 28.98
C GLN A 86 0.21 22.35 29.00
N THR A 87 1.03 23.17 28.34
CA THR A 87 0.75 24.59 28.15
C THR A 87 -0.51 24.80 27.31
N LEU A 88 -0.64 24.11 26.17
CA LEU A 88 -1.81 24.25 25.29
C LEU A 88 -3.12 23.92 26.02
N ARG A 89 -3.16 22.91 26.89
CA ARG A 89 -4.36 22.55 27.67
C ARG A 89 -4.89 23.67 28.56
N GLN A 90 -4.08 24.68 28.86
CA GLN A 90 -4.51 25.84 29.65
C GLN A 90 -5.37 26.81 28.82
N GLU A 91 -5.31 26.70 27.50
CA GLU A 91 -6.15 27.46 26.57
C GLU A 91 -7.52 26.78 26.41
N GLU A 92 -8.59 27.58 26.41
CA GLU A 92 -9.98 27.09 26.34
C GLU A 92 -10.22 26.18 25.12
N GLU A 93 -9.60 26.51 23.97
CA GLU A 93 -9.71 25.79 22.70
C GLU A 93 -9.15 24.36 22.71
N PHE A 94 -8.20 24.08 23.62
CA PHE A 94 -7.49 22.80 23.73
C PHE A 94 -7.73 22.09 25.08
N SER A 95 -8.67 22.60 25.88
CA SER A 95 -9.07 22.01 27.16
C SER A 95 -9.70 20.60 27.02
N ASP A 96 -10.11 20.22 25.81
CA ASP A 96 -10.68 18.92 25.45
C ASP A 96 -9.64 17.79 25.26
N ILE A 97 -8.35 18.13 25.19
CA ILE A 97 -7.24 17.16 25.13
C ILE A 97 -7.11 16.46 26.48
N SER A 98 -7.40 15.16 26.51
CA SER A 98 -7.31 14.33 27.72
C SER A 98 -5.98 14.52 28.44
N SER A 99 -6.02 14.75 29.76
CA SER A 99 -4.83 14.85 30.63
C SER A 99 -4.03 13.55 30.70
N GLN A 100 -4.60 12.44 30.25
CA GLN A 100 -3.95 11.12 30.17
C GLN A 100 -3.03 10.99 28.94
N VAL A 101 -3.10 11.91 27.98
CA VAL A 101 -2.19 11.94 26.85
C VAL A 101 -0.84 12.47 27.32
N ILE A 102 0.13 11.58 27.43
CA ILE A 102 1.54 11.86 27.71
C ILE A 102 2.31 11.30 26.51
N LEU A 103 2.86 12.17 25.68
CA LEU A 103 3.53 11.85 24.42
C LEU A 103 4.72 10.91 24.63
N VAL A 104 5.52 11.09 25.68
CA VAL A 104 6.58 10.12 26.03
C VAL A 104 6.01 8.72 26.15
N GLU A 105 4.87 8.59 26.82
CA GLU A 105 4.24 7.29 27.05
C GLU A 105 3.56 6.75 25.78
N VAL A 106 2.95 7.61 24.95
CA VAL A 106 2.42 7.22 23.64
C VAL A 106 3.55 6.66 22.78
N MET A 107 4.70 7.31 22.75
CA MET A 107 5.86 6.88 21.96
C MET A 107 6.44 5.55 22.44
N LYS A 108 6.45 5.32 23.76
CA LYS A 108 6.78 4.00 24.34
C LYS A 108 5.81 2.91 23.92
N GLU A 109 4.50 3.19 23.92
CA GLU A 109 3.51 2.19 23.44
C GLU A 109 3.67 1.91 21.94
N LEU A 110 3.96 2.94 21.14
CA LEU A 110 4.29 2.78 19.72
C LEU A 110 5.64 2.07 19.51
N GLY A 111 6.46 1.95 20.55
CA GLY A 111 7.76 1.25 20.54
C GLY A 111 8.85 1.97 19.76
N LEU A 112 8.67 3.26 19.46
CA LEU A 112 9.61 4.07 18.68
C LEU A 112 10.85 4.46 19.49
N ASP A 113 10.72 4.48 20.82
CA ASP A 113 11.81 4.66 21.79
C ASP A 113 12.79 3.49 21.83
N ASN A 114 12.40 2.33 21.30
CA ASN A 114 13.31 1.19 21.18
C ASN A 114 14.43 1.43 20.15
N ILE A 115 14.30 2.41 19.26
CA ILE A 115 15.32 2.74 18.26
C ILE A 115 16.46 3.52 18.95
N THR A 116 17.52 2.81 19.34
CA THR A 116 18.65 3.40 20.06
C THR A 116 19.73 3.94 19.14
N ALA A 117 19.78 3.46 17.89
CA ALA A 117 20.68 3.99 16.89
C ALA A 117 20.16 3.70 15.48
N LYS A 118 20.58 4.55 14.53
CA LYS A 118 20.33 4.39 13.11
C LYS A 118 21.66 4.49 12.37
N GLY A 119 21.80 3.75 11.29
CA GLY A 119 22.87 4.02 10.34
C GLY A 119 22.49 3.69 8.91
N GLN A 120 23.21 4.30 7.98
CA GLN A 120 22.97 4.21 6.56
C GLN A 120 24.29 4.16 5.80
N SER A 121 24.31 3.43 4.69
CA SER A 121 25.42 3.45 3.73
C SER A 121 24.92 3.33 2.30
N SER A 122 25.71 3.86 1.37
CA SER A 122 25.53 3.66 -0.07
C SER A 122 26.86 3.39 -0.74
N LEU A 123 26.98 2.20 -1.31
CA LEU A 123 28.13 1.77 -2.09
C LEU A 123 27.76 1.76 -3.59
N ASN A 124 28.46 2.52 -4.39
CA ASN A 124 28.30 2.51 -5.84
C ASN A 124 28.91 1.23 -6.43
N LYS A 125 28.13 0.46 -7.18
CA LYS A 125 28.52 -0.80 -7.85
C LYS A 125 28.67 -0.65 -9.37
N GLY A 126 28.70 0.59 -9.87
CA GLY A 126 28.73 0.92 -11.30
C GLY A 126 27.32 1.15 -11.83
N ASP A 127 26.57 0.07 -11.99
CA ASP A 127 25.25 0.10 -12.64
C ASP A 127 24.10 0.40 -11.65
N TYR A 128 24.35 0.23 -10.35
CA TYR A 128 23.41 0.52 -9.27
C TYR A 128 24.15 0.91 -7.99
N TYR A 129 23.40 1.32 -6.97
CA TYR A 129 23.87 1.55 -5.62
C TYR A 129 23.39 0.45 -4.70
N HIS A 130 24.32 -0.18 -3.97
CA HIS A 130 24.01 -1.04 -2.83
C HIS A 130 23.80 -0.15 -1.60
N ASN A 131 22.55 -0.06 -1.18
CA ASN A 131 22.11 0.79 -0.08
C ASN A 131 21.76 -0.06 1.13
N ARG A 132 22.20 0.36 2.31
CA ARG A 132 21.84 -0.31 3.57
C ARG A 132 21.38 0.73 4.57
N THR A 133 20.31 0.43 5.30
CA THR A 133 19.83 1.19 6.44
C THR A 133 19.58 0.22 7.57
N PHE A 134 20.09 0.51 8.76
CA PHE A 134 19.89 -0.32 9.93
C PHE A 134 19.34 0.50 11.09
N TYR A 135 18.25 0.01 11.69
CA TYR A 135 17.68 0.54 12.91
C TYR A 135 17.96 -0.44 14.06
N GLN A 136 18.80 -0.03 15.00
CA GLN A 136 19.10 -0.83 16.18
C GLN A 136 17.95 -0.73 17.17
N THR A 137 17.41 -1.90 17.55
CA THR A 137 16.31 -2.02 18.51
C THR A 137 16.70 -2.84 19.75
N ASN A 138 17.90 -3.40 19.78
CA ASN A 138 18.38 -4.31 20.81
C ASN A 138 17.40 -5.49 21.04
N GLY A 139 16.78 -5.96 19.96
CA GLY A 139 15.79 -7.04 19.95
C GLY A 139 14.38 -6.64 20.39
N LYS A 140 14.14 -5.38 20.74
CA LYS A 140 12.82 -4.89 21.16
C LYS A 140 12.02 -4.35 19.99
N ARG A 141 11.20 -5.20 19.38
CA ARG A 141 10.22 -4.82 18.34
C ARG A 141 8.80 -4.88 18.89
N THR A 142 8.41 -3.87 19.66
CA THR A 142 7.06 -3.70 20.21
C THR A 142 6.31 -2.59 19.48
N GLY A 143 5.00 -2.48 19.70
CA GLY A 143 4.19 -1.41 19.11
C GLY A 143 4.18 -1.47 17.59
N LEU A 144 4.45 -0.34 16.90
CA LEU A 144 4.47 -0.28 15.44
C LEU A 144 5.57 -1.15 14.83
N LEU A 145 6.71 -1.30 15.50
CA LEU A 145 7.81 -2.14 15.01
C LEU A 145 7.46 -3.63 15.01
N SER A 146 6.43 -4.05 15.76
CA SER A 146 5.94 -5.43 15.74
C SER A 146 5.16 -5.79 14.47
N LEU A 147 4.63 -4.77 13.77
CA LEU A 147 3.86 -4.95 12.54
C LEU A 147 4.75 -5.38 11.37
N MET A 148 6.06 -5.15 11.48
CA MET A 148 7.08 -5.47 10.48
C MET A 148 7.45 -6.97 10.45
N GLY A 149 6.63 -7.82 11.08
CA GLY A 149 6.81 -9.27 11.10
C GLY A 149 7.70 -9.80 12.22
N GLY A 150 7.84 -11.13 12.24
CA GLY A 150 8.71 -11.86 13.16
C GLY A 150 10.21 -11.71 12.85
N GLY A 151 11.01 -12.69 13.26
CA GLY A 151 12.40 -12.81 12.77
C GLY A 151 12.42 -13.13 11.27
N ALA A 152 13.48 -12.72 10.57
CA ALA A 152 13.62 -12.96 9.14
C ALA A 152 13.47 -14.45 8.76
N THR A 153 12.68 -14.72 7.73
CA THR A 153 12.41 -16.07 7.21
C THR A 153 12.75 -16.17 5.71
N PRO A 154 12.98 -17.38 5.16
CA PRO A 154 13.18 -17.52 3.72
C PRO A 154 12.05 -16.87 2.92
N TYR A 155 12.38 -16.20 1.83
CA TYR A 155 11.38 -15.68 0.90
C TYR A 155 10.65 -16.82 0.21
N ILE A 156 9.33 -16.68 0.06
CA ILE A 156 8.50 -17.72 -0.56
C ILE A 156 8.29 -17.46 -2.05
N GLY A 157 8.07 -16.21 -2.44
CA GLY A 157 7.81 -15.76 -3.81
C GLY A 157 8.80 -16.34 -4.82
N PRO A 158 10.13 -16.20 -4.59
CA PRO A 158 11.11 -16.69 -5.54
C PRO A 158 11.06 -18.20 -5.79
N SER A 159 10.53 -18.97 -4.83
CA SER A 159 10.48 -20.44 -4.92
C SER A 159 9.36 -20.97 -5.84
N PHE A 160 8.40 -20.14 -6.21
CA PHE A 160 7.25 -20.56 -7.03
C PHE A 160 6.91 -19.58 -8.16
N ALA A 161 7.35 -18.32 -8.08
CA ALA A 161 7.25 -17.39 -9.20
C ALA A 161 8.04 -17.94 -10.40
N PRO A 162 7.51 -17.88 -11.63
CA PRO A 162 8.24 -18.23 -12.85
C PRO A 162 9.57 -17.49 -12.95
N ALA A 163 10.56 -18.09 -13.62
CA ALA A 163 11.87 -17.46 -13.81
C ALA A 163 11.84 -16.12 -14.55
N GLY A 164 10.80 -15.90 -15.37
CA GLY A 164 10.57 -14.67 -16.12
C GLY A 164 9.77 -13.61 -15.38
N THR A 165 9.52 -13.75 -14.07
CA THR A 165 8.70 -12.78 -13.36
C THR A 165 9.32 -11.39 -13.32
N ASP A 166 8.51 -10.40 -13.70
CA ASP A 166 8.93 -9.02 -13.91
C ASP A 166 8.85 -8.18 -12.63
N LEU A 167 7.86 -8.45 -11.79
CA LEU A 167 7.71 -7.83 -10.49
C LEU A 167 7.32 -8.89 -9.47
N LEU A 168 8.09 -8.97 -8.38
CA LEU A 168 7.72 -9.71 -7.18
C LEU A 168 7.65 -8.74 -6.01
N VAL A 169 6.51 -8.71 -5.32
CA VAL A 169 6.33 -7.99 -4.05
C VAL A 169 5.89 -8.98 -2.99
N GLU A 170 6.71 -9.16 -1.97
CA GLU A 170 6.45 -10.07 -0.86
C GLU A 170 6.57 -9.32 0.47
N PHE A 171 5.62 -9.53 1.37
CA PHE A 171 5.69 -9.00 2.73
C PHE A 171 4.90 -9.83 3.74
N GLU A 172 5.37 -9.81 4.98
CA GLU A 172 4.68 -10.34 6.16
C GLU A 172 3.88 -9.23 6.82
N ILE A 173 2.59 -9.48 7.07
CA ILE A 173 1.75 -8.63 7.92
C ILE A 173 1.46 -9.37 9.20
N ASN A 174 1.84 -8.79 10.34
CA ASN A 174 1.55 -9.34 11.66
C ASN A 174 0.80 -8.33 12.53
N PHE A 175 -0.51 -8.54 12.70
CA PHE A 175 -1.37 -7.69 13.52
C PHE A 175 -1.69 -8.27 14.90
N LYS A 176 -1.01 -9.34 15.31
CA LYS A 176 -1.27 -10.00 16.61
C LYS A 176 -1.20 -9.05 17.80
N GLN A 177 -0.35 -8.02 17.73
CA GLN A 177 -0.20 -7.02 18.79
C GLN A 177 -1.07 -5.77 18.59
N THR A 178 -1.74 -5.62 17.43
CA THR A 178 -2.51 -4.42 17.07
C THR A 178 -3.67 -4.19 18.02
N LYS A 179 -4.37 -5.25 18.45
CA LYS A 179 -5.47 -5.16 19.42
C LYS A 179 -5.01 -4.53 20.73
N ASP A 180 -3.96 -5.08 21.32
CA ASP A 180 -3.40 -4.61 22.59
C ASP A 180 -2.87 -3.18 22.44
N LEU A 181 -2.16 -2.88 21.34
CA LEU A 181 -1.67 -1.53 21.04
C LEU A 181 -2.82 -0.53 20.95
N TYR A 182 -3.87 -0.86 20.18
CA TYR A 182 -5.05 -0.01 20.01
C TYR A 182 -5.74 0.26 21.35
N GLN A 183 -5.96 -0.77 22.18
CA GLN A 183 -6.56 -0.60 23.51
C GLN A 183 -5.72 0.29 24.43
N LYS A 184 -4.39 0.12 24.44
CA LYS A 184 -3.49 0.96 25.25
C LYS A 184 -3.51 2.42 24.80
N LEU A 185 -3.43 2.66 23.49
CA LEU A 185 -3.49 4.02 22.93
C LEU A 185 -4.85 4.66 23.21
N ALA A 186 -5.95 3.94 22.96
CA ALA A 186 -7.29 4.42 23.22
C ALA A 186 -7.52 4.77 24.69
N LYS A 187 -7.03 3.92 25.61
CA LYS A 187 -7.07 4.21 27.04
C LYS A 187 -6.37 5.53 27.37
N ARG A 188 -5.19 5.79 26.83
CA ARG A 188 -4.45 7.05 27.03
C ARG A 188 -5.17 8.26 26.43
N MET A 189 -5.90 8.06 25.35
CA MET A 189 -6.72 9.10 24.71
C MET A 189 -8.07 9.30 25.40
N GLY A 190 -8.40 8.54 26.46
CA GLY A 190 -9.71 8.60 27.11
C GLY A 190 -10.85 8.01 26.27
N MET A 191 -10.52 7.07 25.38
CA MET A 191 -11.42 6.43 24.42
C MET A 191 -11.51 4.90 24.63
N ALA A 192 -11.31 4.43 25.86
CA ALA A 192 -11.20 3.01 26.15
C ALA A 192 -12.49 2.24 25.83
N GLU A 193 -13.65 2.84 26.13
CA GLU A 193 -14.96 2.22 25.90
C GLU A 193 -15.27 2.16 24.40
N GLU A 194 -15.01 3.24 23.66
CA GLU A 194 -15.17 3.28 22.20
C GLU A 194 -14.28 2.26 21.51
N ALA A 195 -13.02 2.16 21.93
CA ALA A 195 -12.11 1.15 21.38
C ALA A 195 -12.60 -0.28 21.67
N GLN A 196 -13.13 -0.54 22.86
CA GLN A 196 -13.69 -1.84 23.18
C GLN A 196 -14.93 -2.16 22.33
N MET A 197 -15.81 -1.17 22.11
CA MET A 197 -16.97 -1.33 21.21
C MET A 197 -16.52 -1.61 19.77
N THR A 198 -15.56 -0.86 19.25
CA THR A 198 -15.00 -1.05 17.91
C THR A 198 -14.38 -2.44 17.75
N LEU A 199 -13.58 -2.90 18.73
CA LEU A 199 -12.99 -4.25 18.69
C LEU A 199 -14.04 -5.35 18.78
N ASN A 200 -15.17 -5.11 19.45
CA ASN A 200 -16.27 -6.06 19.56
C ASN A 200 -17.23 -6.01 18.36
N GLN A 201 -17.05 -5.07 17.43
CA GLN A 201 -17.89 -4.98 16.24
C GLN A 201 -17.65 -6.18 15.32
N SER A 202 -18.74 -6.81 14.87
CA SER A 202 -18.67 -7.81 13.80
C SER A 202 -18.46 -7.11 12.46
N LEU A 203 -17.51 -7.58 11.65
CA LEU A 203 -17.27 -7.01 10.31
C LEU A 203 -18.23 -7.55 9.25
N THR A 204 -18.78 -8.75 9.47
CA THR A 204 -19.71 -9.42 8.55
C THR A 204 -20.70 -10.27 9.37
N GLN A 205 -21.48 -11.14 8.72
CA GLN A 205 -22.30 -12.15 9.41
C GLN A 205 -21.48 -13.27 10.10
N GLY A 206 -20.14 -13.24 9.98
CA GLY A 206 -19.25 -14.20 10.63
C GLY A 206 -19.28 -14.16 12.17
N ALA A 207 -18.68 -15.16 12.80
CA ALA A 207 -18.61 -15.31 14.24
C ALA A 207 -17.48 -14.48 14.89
N MET A 208 -16.49 -14.03 14.11
CA MET A 208 -15.35 -13.23 14.60
C MET A 208 -15.64 -11.73 14.62
N ASN A 209 -15.32 -11.07 15.74
CA ASN A 209 -15.26 -9.61 15.81
C ASN A 209 -13.90 -9.07 15.29
N LEU A 210 -13.80 -7.76 15.09
CA LEU A 210 -12.57 -7.10 14.64
C LEU A 210 -11.35 -7.45 15.52
N GLY A 211 -11.52 -7.53 16.84
CA GLY A 211 -10.45 -7.90 17.76
C GLY A 211 -9.92 -9.32 17.54
N ASP A 212 -10.81 -10.27 17.24
CA ASP A 212 -10.45 -11.66 16.93
C ASP A 212 -9.72 -11.75 15.59
N ILE A 213 -10.16 -10.99 14.59
CA ILE A 213 -9.53 -10.90 13.27
C ILE A 213 -8.11 -10.37 13.41
N LEU A 214 -7.92 -9.21 14.06
CA LEU A 214 -6.60 -8.64 14.30
C LEU A 214 -5.68 -9.62 15.05
N GLY A 215 -6.21 -10.33 16.04
CA GLY A 215 -5.46 -11.33 16.80
C GLY A 215 -5.02 -12.56 16.00
N LYS A 216 -5.76 -12.92 14.93
CA LYS A 216 -5.40 -14.02 14.02
C LYS A 216 -4.57 -13.58 12.82
N PHE A 217 -4.66 -12.30 12.43
CA PHE A 217 -4.07 -11.79 11.20
C PHE A 217 -2.54 -11.78 11.27
N ASN A 218 -1.96 -12.84 10.74
CA ASN A 218 -0.52 -13.03 10.61
C ASN A 218 -0.25 -13.77 9.30
N ILE A 219 -0.28 -13.03 8.21
CA ILE A 219 -0.27 -13.56 6.85
C ILE A 219 1.01 -13.17 6.14
N ARG A 220 1.35 -13.93 5.10
CA ARG A 220 2.41 -13.59 4.17
C ARG A 220 1.83 -13.48 2.78
N VAL A 221 1.99 -12.30 2.18
CA VAL A 221 1.48 -12.00 0.84
C VAL A 221 2.67 -11.99 -0.10
N ALA A 222 2.52 -12.65 -1.25
CA ALA A 222 3.43 -12.57 -2.38
C ALA A 222 2.60 -12.24 -3.62
N MET A 223 2.88 -11.12 -4.27
CA MET A 223 2.27 -10.68 -5.52
C MET A 223 3.31 -10.80 -6.62
N MET A 224 2.92 -11.38 -7.74
CA MET A 224 3.73 -11.52 -8.94
C MET A 224 3.01 -10.85 -10.10
N LEU A 225 3.78 -10.19 -10.94
CA LEU A 225 3.30 -9.61 -12.19
C LEU A 225 4.30 -9.92 -13.29
N ASP A 226 3.77 -10.39 -14.41
CA ASP A 226 4.52 -10.77 -15.60
C ASP A 226 4.01 -9.93 -16.79
N LEU A 227 4.90 -9.19 -17.46
CA LEU A 227 4.54 -8.36 -18.60
C LEU A 227 4.32 -9.22 -19.84
N GLN A 228 3.23 -8.96 -20.55
CA GLN A 228 2.87 -9.67 -21.77
C GLN A 228 3.24 -8.83 -22.98
N ALA A 229 4.27 -9.25 -23.70
CA ALA A 229 4.80 -8.51 -24.85
C ALA A 229 3.87 -8.50 -26.07
N ASP A 230 2.90 -9.41 -26.13
CA ASP A 230 1.96 -9.61 -27.23
C ASP A 230 0.58 -8.99 -26.99
N SER A 231 0.37 -8.39 -25.82
CA SER A 231 -0.83 -7.62 -25.49
C SER A 231 -0.46 -6.24 -24.97
N SER A 232 -1.34 -5.27 -25.19
CA SER A 232 -1.19 -3.92 -24.64
C SER A 232 -2.55 -3.40 -24.22
N TRP A 233 -2.52 -2.32 -23.47
CA TRP A 233 -3.70 -1.58 -23.13
C TRP A 233 -3.51 -0.09 -23.13
N THR A 234 -4.58 0.61 -23.49
CA THR A 234 -4.61 2.08 -23.51
C THR A 234 -5.05 2.60 -22.15
N GLY A 235 -4.17 3.35 -21.49
CA GLY A 235 -4.49 4.09 -20.28
C GLY A 235 -5.56 5.16 -20.49
N PRO A 236 -6.16 5.69 -19.41
CA PRO A 236 -7.15 6.77 -19.50
C PRO A 236 -6.61 8.04 -20.20
N ASP A 237 -5.30 8.20 -20.23
CA ASP A 237 -4.57 9.29 -20.87
C ASP A 237 -4.21 9.02 -22.35
N GLY A 238 -4.59 7.86 -22.88
CA GLY A 238 -4.24 7.43 -24.24
C GLY A 238 -2.87 6.74 -24.36
N THR A 239 -2.14 6.58 -23.27
CA THR A 239 -0.81 5.95 -23.29
C THR A 239 -0.95 4.43 -23.41
N GLU A 240 -0.17 3.80 -24.29
CA GLU A 240 -0.11 2.34 -24.38
C GLU A 240 0.82 1.75 -23.31
N TYR A 241 0.32 0.76 -22.59
CA TYR A 241 1.02 -0.02 -21.59
C TYR A 241 1.05 -1.50 -22.01
N PRO A 242 2.08 -2.28 -21.65
CA PRO A 242 2.07 -3.72 -21.87
C PRO A 242 0.92 -4.38 -21.09
N GLY A 243 0.36 -5.46 -21.65
CA GLY A 243 -0.56 -6.32 -20.93
C GLY A 243 0.11 -6.95 -19.71
N VAL A 244 -0.68 -7.31 -18.71
CA VAL A 244 -0.15 -7.83 -17.44
C VAL A 244 -0.87 -9.10 -17.01
N GLU A 245 -0.10 -10.12 -16.68
CA GLU A 245 -0.60 -11.25 -15.91
C GLU A 245 -0.28 -11.02 -14.44
N MET A 246 -1.23 -11.34 -13.56
CA MET A 246 -1.09 -11.10 -12.13
C MET A 246 -1.51 -12.32 -11.33
N ALA A 247 -0.69 -12.65 -10.35
CA ALA A 247 -1.04 -13.63 -9.34
C ALA A 247 -0.66 -13.12 -7.94
N MET A 248 -1.46 -13.49 -6.95
CA MET A 248 -1.21 -13.23 -5.55
C MET A 248 -1.37 -14.53 -4.78
N ARG A 249 -0.41 -14.82 -3.91
CA ARG A 249 -0.48 -15.90 -2.94
C ARG A 249 -0.51 -15.32 -1.53
N ILE A 250 -1.41 -15.83 -0.71
CA ILE A 250 -1.54 -15.44 0.69
C ILE A 250 -1.42 -16.70 1.56
N ASP A 251 -0.32 -16.82 2.29
CA ASP A 251 -0.09 -17.90 3.26
C ASP A 251 -0.66 -17.53 4.64
N ASN A 252 -1.07 -18.55 5.41
CA ASN A 252 -1.73 -18.47 6.71
C ASN A 252 -3.10 -17.77 6.67
N ALA A 253 -3.83 -17.94 5.56
CA ALA A 253 -5.05 -17.20 5.26
C ALA A 253 -6.24 -18.09 4.90
N ALA A 254 -6.11 -19.43 4.90
CA ALA A 254 -7.23 -20.30 4.54
C ALA A 254 -8.41 -20.17 5.52
N TRP A 255 -8.15 -19.74 6.76
CA TRP A 255 -9.19 -19.43 7.74
C TRP A 255 -10.12 -18.29 7.31
N LEU A 256 -9.66 -17.34 6.48
CA LEU A 256 -10.53 -16.28 5.94
C LEU A 256 -11.63 -16.88 5.07
N TRP A 257 -11.29 -17.90 4.29
CA TRP A 257 -12.27 -18.62 3.48
C TRP A 257 -13.23 -19.43 4.34
N GLN A 258 -12.74 -20.09 5.39
CA GLN A 258 -13.60 -20.85 6.30
C GLN A 258 -14.62 -19.94 7.01
N GLU A 259 -14.20 -18.73 7.40
CA GLU A 259 -15.02 -17.78 8.13
C GLU A 259 -16.01 -17.04 7.23
N TYR A 260 -15.61 -16.67 6.01
CA TYR A 260 -16.38 -15.76 5.16
C TYR A 260 -16.76 -16.33 3.80
N GLY A 261 -16.00 -17.30 3.28
CA GLY A 261 -16.18 -17.81 1.92
C GLY A 261 -17.31 -18.82 1.77
N THR A 262 -17.66 -19.53 2.84
CA THR A 262 -18.66 -20.63 2.82
C THR A 262 -20.05 -20.16 2.42
N ASP A 263 -20.46 -18.96 2.84
CA ASP A 263 -21.75 -18.37 2.42
C ASP A 263 -21.78 -18.04 0.92
N TYR A 264 -20.62 -17.72 0.33
CA TYR A 264 -20.49 -17.43 -1.09
C TYR A 264 -20.33 -18.69 -1.95
N GLU A 265 -19.96 -19.83 -1.38
CA GLU A 265 -19.80 -21.10 -2.12
C GLU A 265 -21.09 -21.53 -2.82
N ALA A 266 -22.26 -21.24 -2.24
CA ALA A 266 -23.54 -21.55 -2.86
C ALA A 266 -23.91 -20.59 -4.01
N MET A 267 -23.32 -19.39 -4.02
CA MET A 267 -23.60 -18.34 -5.00
C MET A 267 -22.58 -18.33 -6.15
N MET A 268 -21.35 -18.75 -5.88
CA MET A 268 -20.27 -18.81 -6.85
C MET A 268 -20.10 -20.23 -7.39
N MET A 269 -19.75 -20.39 -8.66
CA MET A 269 -19.49 -21.70 -9.29
C MET A 269 -18.17 -22.30 -8.78
N ALA A 270 -18.16 -22.71 -7.52
CA ALA A 270 -17.01 -23.35 -6.89
C ALA A 270 -16.87 -24.79 -7.39
N GLU A 271 -15.68 -25.16 -7.83
CA GLU A 271 -15.31 -26.52 -8.21
C GLU A 271 -14.19 -27.04 -7.31
N GLU A 272 -14.14 -28.37 -7.12
CA GLU A 272 -13.06 -29.01 -6.39
C GLU A 272 -12.21 -29.83 -7.37
N LYS A 273 -10.90 -29.54 -7.42
CA LYS A 273 -9.95 -30.17 -8.33
C LYS A 273 -8.61 -30.34 -7.65
N ASP A 274 -8.05 -31.55 -7.67
CA ASP A 274 -6.74 -31.88 -7.09
C ASP A 274 -6.56 -31.48 -5.61
N GLY A 275 -7.66 -31.51 -4.83
CA GLY A 275 -7.68 -31.10 -3.42
C GLY A 275 -7.65 -29.58 -3.21
N LEU A 276 -7.87 -28.80 -4.27
CA LEU A 276 -8.05 -27.37 -4.25
C LEU A 276 -9.52 -27.05 -4.50
N LYS A 277 -10.02 -26.01 -3.83
CA LYS A 277 -11.31 -25.40 -4.16
C LYS A 277 -11.05 -24.19 -5.05
N ILE A 278 -11.59 -24.19 -6.24
CA ILE A 278 -11.44 -23.14 -7.25
C ILE A 278 -12.77 -22.40 -7.34
N ILE A 279 -12.73 -21.09 -7.16
CA ILE A 279 -13.91 -20.22 -7.21
C ILE A 279 -13.71 -19.26 -8.37
N ASN A 280 -14.48 -19.48 -9.43
CA ASN A 280 -14.56 -18.57 -10.57
C ASN A 280 -15.34 -17.33 -10.15
N MET A 281 -14.71 -16.15 -10.22
CA MET A 281 -15.30 -14.91 -9.70
C MET A 281 -16.24 -14.21 -10.70
N GLY A 282 -16.62 -14.88 -11.79
CA GLY A 282 -17.57 -14.37 -12.78
C GLY A 282 -17.23 -14.83 -14.19
N GLU A 283 -17.94 -14.24 -15.16
CA GLU A 283 -17.56 -14.32 -16.57
C GLU A 283 -16.30 -13.48 -16.83
N SER A 284 -15.67 -13.77 -17.96
CA SER A 284 -14.55 -12.99 -18.46
C SER A 284 -14.90 -11.50 -18.49
N THR A 285 -14.03 -10.68 -17.92
CA THR A 285 -14.23 -9.24 -17.79
C THR A 285 -13.13 -8.53 -18.55
N ASP A 286 -13.51 -7.71 -19.54
CA ASP A 286 -12.59 -6.77 -20.17
C ASP A 286 -12.16 -5.73 -19.14
N THR A 287 -10.89 -5.74 -18.78
CA THR A 287 -10.28 -4.67 -17.99
C THR A 287 -9.38 -3.83 -18.88
N PRO A 288 -9.00 -2.61 -18.44
CA PRO A 288 -7.92 -1.90 -19.09
C PRO A 288 -6.72 -2.82 -19.26
N MET A 289 -6.33 -3.62 -18.27
CA MET A 289 -5.16 -4.52 -18.33
C MET A 289 -5.31 -5.76 -19.23
N GLY A 290 -6.40 -5.88 -19.99
CA GLY A 290 -6.75 -7.03 -20.80
C GLY A 290 -7.96 -7.79 -20.26
N GLU A 291 -8.42 -8.76 -21.06
CA GLU A 291 -9.47 -9.67 -20.67
C GLU A 291 -8.97 -10.59 -19.53
N ILE A 292 -9.66 -10.59 -18.38
CA ILE A 292 -9.32 -11.45 -17.24
C ILE A 292 -10.52 -12.30 -16.82
N THR A 293 -10.22 -13.52 -16.35
CA THR A 293 -11.20 -14.40 -15.71
C THR A 293 -10.70 -14.72 -14.29
N PRO A 294 -10.87 -13.78 -13.34
CA PRO A 294 -10.25 -13.89 -12.03
C PRO A 294 -10.75 -15.12 -11.29
N SER A 295 -9.82 -15.83 -10.68
CA SER A 295 -10.10 -17.05 -9.93
C SER A 295 -9.45 -16.99 -8.56
N LEU A 296 -10.24 -17.33 -7.53
CA LEU A 296 -9.75 -17.54 -6.18
C LEU A 296 -9.56 -19.04 -5.96
N ILE A 297 -8.40 -19.45 -5.47
CA ILE A 297 -8.08 -20.84 -5.17
C ILE A 297 -7.77 -20.98 -3.69
N VAL A 298 -8.47 -21.90 -3.05
CA VAL A 298 -8.37 -22.17 -1.62
C VAL A 298 -7.67 -23.52 -1.42
N ASP A 299 -6.47 -23.46 -0.87
CA ASP A 299 -5.65 -24.62 -0.51
C ASP A 299 -5.64 -24.77 1.01
N ILE A 300 -6.71 -25.38 1.54
CA ILE A 300 -6.87 -25.62 2.99
C ILE A 300 -5.71 -26.46 3.53
N LYS A 301 -5.23 -27.45 2.75
CA LYS A 301 -4.19 -28.39 3.18
C LYS A 301 -2.88 -27.68 3.52
N ASN A 302 -2.54 -26.64 2.75
CA ASN A 302 -1.31 -25.88 2.94
C ASN A 302 -1.55 -24.48 3.52
N ASP A 303 -2.75 -24.23 4.04
CA ASP A 303 -3.18 -22.96 4.65
C ASP A 303 -2.87 -21.73 3.78
N ARG A 304 -3.29 -21.76 2.51
CA ARG A 304 -3.04 -20.65 1.58
C ARG A 304 -4.19 -20.38 0.62
N LEU A 305 -4.23 -19.14 0.17
CA LEU A 305 -5.12 -18.65 -0.87
C LEU A 305 -4.29 -18.21 -2.07
N TRP A 306 -4.84 -18.37 -3.28
CA TRP A 306 -4.32 -17.77 -4.49
C TRP A 306 -5.40 -16.93 -5.16
N LEU A 307 -5.04 -15.76 -5.65
CA LEU A 307 -5.84 -14.98 -6.57
C LEU A 307 -5.05 -14.88 -7.87
N VAL A 308 -5.62 -15.33 -8.98
CA VAL A 308 -4.98 -15.31 -10.30
C VAL A 308 -5.89 -14.63 -11.30
N SER A 309 -5.34 -13.93 -12.30
CA SER A 309 -6.15 -13.30 -13.34
C SER A 309 -6.72 -14.30 -14.35
N ASP A 310 -6.11 -15.48 -14.48
CA ASP A 310 -6.63 -16.63 -15.23
C ASP A 310 -6.20 -17.94 -14.56
N ILE A 311 -7.09 -18.93 -14.48
CA ILE A 311 -6.79 -20.22 -13.84
C ILE A 311 -5.66 -20.99 -14.54
N ALA A 312 -5.46 -20.80 -15.85
CA ALA A 312 -4.36 -21.40 -16.60
C ALA A 312 -2.98 -20.90 -16.12
N GLN A 313 -2.92 -19.70 -15.51
CA GLN A 313 -1.68 -19.19 -14.94
C GLN A 313 -1.28 -19.90 -13.66
N LEU A 314 -2.25 -20.44 -12.89
CA LEU A 314 -1.95 -21.15 -11.64
C LEU A 314 -0.94 -22.28 -11.84
N GLU A 315 -1.01 -22.97 -12.99
CA GLU A 315 -0.07 -24.04 -13.33
C GLU A 315 1.36 -23.53 -13.49
N LYS A 316 1.57 -22.33 -14.06
CA LYS A 316 2.90 -21.69 -14.17
C LYS A 316 3.56 -21.51 -12.80
N TYR A 317 2.75 -21.23 -11.77
CA TYR A 317 3.22 -21.04 -10.39
C TYR A 317 3.39 -22.36 -9.61
N ARG A 318 2.87 -23.49 -10.12
CA ARG A 318 2.84 -24.78 -9.41
C ARG A 318 3.66 -25.88 -10.06
N ASP A 319 3.96 -25.76 -11.34
CA ASP A 319 4.74 -26.75 -12.09
C ASP A 319 6.23 -26.78 -11.69
N ASP A 320 6.98 -27.69 -12.31
CA ASP A 320 8.44 -27.82 -12.13
C ASP A 320 9.26 -26.92 -13.07
N SER A 321 8.64 -25.96 -13.76
CA SER A 321 9.36 -25.02 -14.62
C SER A 321 10.36 -24.18 -13.81
N PRO A 322 11.46 -23.69 -14.42
CA PRO A 322 12.42 -22.85 -13.72
C PRO A 322 11.75 -21.69 -12.99
N LYS A 323 12.12 -21.52 -11.71
CA LYS A 323 11.54 -20.50 -10.84
C LYS A 323 12.47 -19.30 -10.69
N LEU A 324 11.93 -18.18 -10.25
CA LEU A 324 12.65 -16.91 -10.08
C LEU A 324 13.91 -17.08 -9.23
N ALA A 325 13.87 -17.89 -8.18
CA ALA A 325 15.03 -18.20 -7.33
C ALA A 325 16.24 -18.80 -8.10
N SER A 326 16.02 -19.36 -9.29
CA SER A 326 17.06 -19.91 -10.16
C SER A 326 17.45 -19.00 -11.34
N SER A 327 16.74 -17.88 -11.52
CA SER A 327 17.00 -16.93 -12.60
C SER A 327 18.31 -16.17 -12.35
N GLU A 328 19.17 -16.08 -13.37
CA GLU A 328 20.44 -15.35 -13.29
C GLU A 328 20.22 -13.86 -12.96
N ASN A 329 19.18 -13.25 -13.54
CA ASN A 329 18.85 -11.85 -13.29
C ASN A 329 18.42 -11.63 -11.84
N TYR A 330 17.57 -12.51 -11.29
CA TYR A 330 17.17 -12.43 -9.90
C TYR A 330 18.36 -12.61 -8.95
N LEU A 331 19.19 -13.63 -9.19
CA LEU A 331 20.37 -13.90 -8.37
C LEU A 331 21.36 -12.72 -8.38
N ALA A 332 21.57 -12.10 -9.55
CA ALA A 332 22.42 -10.92 -9.68
C ALA A 332 21.81 -9.68 -8.99
N ALA A 333 20.51 -9.45 -9.12
CA ALA A 333 19.82 -8.35 -8.44
C ALA A 333 19.79 -8.51 -6.91
N MET A 334 19.87 -9.75 -6.41
CA MET A 334 19.96 -10.08 -4.99
C MET A 334 21.38 -10.00 -4.41
N ASP A 335 22.43 -9.63 -5.17
CA ASP A 335 23.80 -9.54 -4.63
C ASP A 335 23.87 -8.57 -3.44
N GLY A 336 24.43 -9.04 -2.32
CA GLY A 336 24.49 -8.29 -1.05
C GLY A 336 23.17 -8.13 -0.29
N ILE A 337 22.05 -8.61 -0.84
CA ILE A 337 20.73 -8.58 -0.21
C ILE A 337 20.56 -9.79 0.73
N PRO A 338 19.95 -9.65 1.92
CA PRO A 338 19.70 -10.78 2.81
C PRO A 338 18.90 -11.88 2.11
N ALA A 339 19.31 -13.15 2.26
CA ALA A 339 18.58 -14.30 1.70
C ALA A 339 17.28 -14.66 2.46
N LYS A 340 17.05 -14.01 3.59
CA LYS A 340 15.87 -14.16 4.45
C LYS A 340 15.41 -12.76 4.87
N GLY A 341 14.11 -12.57 4.97
CA GLY A 341 13.53 -11.31 5.40
C GLY A 341 12.07 -11.42 5.78
N ASN A 342 11.48 -10.25 5.97
CA ASN A 342 10.06 -10.03 6.24
C ASN A 342 9.39 -9.30 5.08
N ALA A 343 10.16 -8.65 4.20
CA ALA A 343 9.68 -8.14 2.93
C ALA A 343 10.77 -8.21 1.85
N LEU A 344 10.33 -8.36 0.60
CA LEU A 344 11.15 -8.38 -0.61
C LEU A 344 10.38 -7.70 -1.73
N VAL A 345 11.06 -6.85 -2.48
CA VAL A 345 10.62 -6.35 -3.78
C VAL A 345 11.72 -6.67 -4.77
N TYR A 346 11.37 -7.33 -5.86
CA TYR A 346 12.24 -7.50 -7.02
C TYR A 346 11.54 -6.89 -8.23
N ILE A 347 12.29 -6.11 -9.01
CA ILE A 347 11.83 -5.48 -10.24
C ILE A 347 12.82 -5.88 -11.33
N SER A 348 12.36 -6.53 -12.39
CA SER A 348 13.20 -6.95 -13.51
C SER A 348 13.69 -5.74 -14.32
N HIS A 349 14.74 -5.96 -15.11
CA HIS A 349 15.19 -4.97 -16.08
C HIS A 349 14.10 -4.67 -17.12
N ASP A 350 13.39 -5.70 -17.59
CA ASP A 350 12.36 -5.57 -18.61
C ASP A 350 11.16 -4.78 -18.09
N PHE A 351 10.78 -4.97 -16.82
CA PHE A 351 9.77 -4.15 -16.15
C PHE A 351 10.15 -2.68 -16.13
N CYS A 352 11.40 -2.37 -15.76
CA CYS A 352 11.92 -1.01 -15.81
C CYS A 352 11.87 -0.47 -17.24
N GLN A 353 12.36 -1.20 -18.24
CA GLN A 353 12.36 -0.71 -19.62
C GLN A 353 10.96 -0.41 -20.14
N GLN A 354 10.02 -1.34 -19.95
CA GLN A 354 8.71 -1.28 -20.58
C GLN A 354 7.78 -0.26 -19.93
N LEU A 355 7.89 -0.02 -18.62
CA LEU A 355 6.97 0.91 -17.93
C LEU A 355 7.50 2.32 -17.79
N THR A 356 8.81 2.54 -17.88
CA THR A 356 9.36 3.89 -17.67
C THR A 356 8.96 4.84 -18.81
N MET A 357 8.89 4.38 -20.05
CA MET A 357 8.51 5.23 -21.19
C MET A 357 7.01 5.62 -21.18
N PRO A 358 6.06 4.68 -21.02
CA PRO A 358 4.66 5.01 -20.78
C PRO A 358 4.45 5.97 -19.60
N LEU A 359 5.18 5.77 -18.49
CA LEU A 359 5.06 6.65 -17.33
C LEU A 359 5.51 8.09 -17.64
N VAL A 360 6.61 8.27 -18.39
CA VAL A 360 7.04 9.60 -18.82
C VAL A 360 5.99 10.25 -19.71
N SER A 361 5.45 9.51 -20.68
CA SER A 361 4.36 9.99 -21.56
C SER A 361 3.14 10.44 -20.75
N ALA A 362 2.72 9.64 -19.76
CA ALA A 362 1.60 9.97 -18.90
C ALA A 362 1.85 11.23 -18.05
N ILE A 363 3.05 11.38 -17.49
CA ILE A 363 3.44 12.58 -16.75
C ILE A 363 3.43 13.79 -17.68
N GLU A 364 4.03 13.71 -18.86
CA GLU A 364 4.03 14.80 -19.86
C GLU A 364 2.61 15.20 -20.26
N SER A 365 1.74 14.23 -20.54
CA SER A 365 0.33 14.46 -20.87
C SER A 365 -0.40 15.19 -19.73
N SER A 366 -0.24 14.73 -18.48
CA SER A 366 -0.87 15.34 -17.31
C SER A 366 -0.42 16.79 -17.06
N LEU A 367 0.84 17.11 -17.39
CA LEU A 367 1.39 18.46 -17.24
C LEU A 367 0.93 19.38 -18.38
N SER A 368 0.72 18.84 -19.58
CA SER A 368 0.30 19.61 -20.76
C SER A 368 -1.16 20.09 -20.68
N THR A 369 -2.01 19.40 -19.93
CA THR A 369 -3.44 19.73 -19.78
C THR A 369 -3.72 20.74 -18.65
N ASN A 370 -2.70 21.09 -17.86
CA ASN A 370 -2.85 21.99 -16.73
C ASN A 370 -2.29 23.38 -17.09
N ASP A 371 -3.18 24.34 -17.41
CA ASP A 371 -2.84 25.72 -17.83
C ASP A 371 -1.89 26.46 -16.85
N TYR A 372 -1.80 26.00 -15.60
CA TYR A 372 -0.90 26.56 -14.58
C TYR A 372 0.57 26.09 -14.70
N VAL A 373 0.86 25.09 -15.53
CA VAL A 373 2.14 24.34 -15.51
C VAL A 373 3.00 24.59 -16.76
N GLY A 374 2.52 25.40 -17.72
CA GLY A 374 3.28 25.74 -18.94
C GLY A 374 4.67 26.34 -18.70
N THR A 375 4.91 26.93 -17.52
CA THR A 375 6.23 27.46 -17.11
C THR A 375 7.21 26.40 -16.58
N TYR A 376 6.75 25.18 -16.27
CA TYR A 376 7.55 24.09 -15.68
C TYR A 376 7.71 22.86 -16.59
N ALA A 377 7.14 22.87 -17.80
CA ALA A 377 7.27 21.75 -18.74
C ALA A 377 8.75 21.42 -19.05
N SER A 378 9.59 22.44 -19.30
CA SER A 378 11.02 22.27 -19.58
C SER A 378 11.87 21.84 -18.36
N THR A 379 11.44 22.19 -17.15
CA THR A 379 12.07 21.70 -15.91
C THR A 379 11.66 20.27 -15.60
N THR A 380 10.50 19.84 -16.07
CA THR A 380 10.04 18.46 -15.85
C THR A 380 10.70 17.48 -16.82
N GLU A 381 10.80 17.84 -18.11
CA GLU A 381 11.50 17.03 -19.13
C GLU A 381 12.98 16.81 -18.76
N SER A 382 13.64 17.84 -18.23
CA SER A 382 15.03 17.76 -17.74
C SER A 382 15.21 16.94 -16.46
N LEU A 383 14.15 16.70 -15.69
CA LEU A 383 14.17 15.81 -14.51
C LEU A 383 13.79 14.36 -14.86
N LEU A 384 12.90 14.15 -15.82
CA LEU A 384 12.40 12.83 -16.21
C LEU A 384 13.41 12.03 -17.04
N ALA A 385 14.11 12.67 -17.99
CA ALA A 385 15.07 11.95 -18.84
C ALA A 385 16.22 11.28 -18.04
N PRO A 386 16.84 11.94 -17.03
CA PRO A 386 17.80 11.28 -16.14
C PRO A 386 17.20 10.13 -15.35
N LEU A 387 15.95 10.24 -14.87
CA LEU A 387 15.26 9.18 -14.15
C LEU A 387 15.11 7.93 -15.03
N VAL A 388 14.71 8.10 -16.28
CA VAL A 388 14.58 6.98 -17.24
C VAL A 388 15.91 6.28 -17.43
N GLN A 389 16.96 7.06 -17.65
CA GLN A 389 18.30 6.51 -17.81
C GLN A 389 18.73 5.76 -16.55
N TRP A 390 18.46 6.31 -15.36
CA TRP A 390 18.81 5.69 -14.10
C TRP A 390 18.10 4.35 -13.89
N PHE A 391 16.79 4.25 -14.12
CA PHE A 391 16.07 2.98 -14.01
C PHE A 391 16.55 1.95 -15.03
N ASN A 392 17.06 2.34 -16.18
CA ASN A 392 17.54 1.40 -17.19
C ASN A 392 19.04 1.05 -17.08
N LYS A 393 19.77 1.53 -16.06
CA LYS A 393 21.21 1.23 -15.90
C LYS A 393 21.50 -0.21 -15.51
N SER A 394 20.77 -0.76 -14.55
CA SER A 394 21.02 -2.12 -14.07
C SER A 394 20.53 -3.15 -15.08
N PRO A 395 21.39 -4.04 -15.61
CA PRO A 395 20.99 -5.06 -16.58
C PRO A 395 20.15 -6.20 -15.95
N HIS A 396 20.09 -6.27 -14.62
CA HIS A 396 19.42 -7.34 -13.88
C HIS A 396 18.17 -6.86 -13.13
N GLY A 397 17.89 -5.55 -13.19
CA GLY A 397 16.83 -4.91 -12.43
C GLY A 397 17.27 -4.47 -11.03
N TYR A 398 16.31 -4.33 -10.13
CA TYR A 398 16.51 -3.78 -8.79
C TYR A 398 15.88 -4.66 -7.72
N THR A 399 16.33 -4.46 -6.49
CA THR A 399 15.82 -5.22 -5.35
C THR A 399 15.78 -4.35 -4.11
N TRP A 400 14.77 -4.58 -3.28
CA TRP A 400 14.66 -4.02 -1.95
C TRP A 400 14.23 -5.12 -0.98
N ALA A 401 14.82 -5.15 0.21
CA ALA A 401 14.53 -6.16 1.21
C ALA A 401 14.50 -5.54 2.61
N LEU A 402 13.61 -6.08 3.44
CA LEU A 402 13.57 -5.83 4.87
C LEU A 402 13.79 -7.13 5.62
N ALA A 403 14.69 -7.11 6.60
CA ALA A 403 15.01 -8.27 7.42
C ALA A 403 15.18 -7.89 8.90
N ASN A 404 14.35 -8.49 9.75
CA ASN A 404 14.48 -8.38 11.19
C ASN A 404 15.50 -9.39 11.72
N ASN A 405 16.51 -8.93 12.47
CA ASN A 405 17.48 -9.79 13.15
C ASN A 405 17.37 -9.65 14.69
N SER A 406 18.29 -10.25 15.45
CA SER A 406 18.27 -10.18 16.92
C SER A 406 18.49 -8.76 17.45
N ASP A 407 19.16 -7.90 16.68
CA ASP A 407 19.67 -6.63 17.17
C ASP A 407 18.87 -5.44 16.61
N GLY A 408 18.14 -5.63 15.52
CA GLY A 408 17.49 -4.54 14.80
C GLY A 408 16.74 -4.96 13.54
N VAL A 409 16.47 -3.93 12.72
CA VAL A 409 15.81 -4.02 11.42
C VAL A 409 16.80 -3.55 10.36
N LEU A 410 17.14 -4.44 9.42
CA LEU A 410 17.95 -4.13 8.26
C LEU A 410 17.03 -3.90 7.04
N ILE A 411 17.28 -2.81 6.34
CA ILE A 411 16.74 -2.54 5.02
C ILE A 411 17.93 -2.52 4.06
N ALA A 412 17.92 -3.36 3.04
CA ALA A 412 18.95 -3.41 2.01
C ALA A 412 18.32 -3.25 0.62
N ALA A 413 18.98 -2.52 -0.27
CA ALA A 413 18.45 -2.30 -1.61
C ALA A 413 19.55 -2.14 -2.65
N ASN A 414 19.39 -2.80 -3.78
CA ASN A 414 20.11 -2.50 -5.01
C ASN A 414 19.19 -1.63 -5.84
N SER A 415 19.50 -0.33 -5.93
CA SER A 415 18.63 0.67 -6.55
C SER A 415 19.43 1.61 -7.46
N PRO A 416 18.79 2.38 -8.35
CA PRO A 416 19.52 3.23 -9.28
C PRO A 416 20.14 4.48 -8.63
N MET A 417 19.90 4.69 -7.33
CA MET A 417 20.24 5.92 -6.61
C MET A 417 20.81 5.64 -5.22
N ALA A 418 21.78 6.46 -4.78
CA ALA A 418 22.29 6.41 -3.42
C ALA A 418 21.24 6.94 -2.42
N SER A 419 21.08 6.26 -1.28
CA SER A 419 20.29 6.72 -0.13
C SER A 419 21.12 7.67 0.74
N LYS A 420 21.25 8.92 0.32
CA LYS A 420 21.93 9.98 1.09
C LYS A 420 20.90 10.74 1.94
N GLY A 421 20.82 10.46 3.24
CA GLY A 421 20.01 11.21 4.21
C GLY A 421 18.51 10.91 4.22
N VAL A 422 17.92 10.44 3.12
CA VAL A 422 16.50 10.08 3.04
C VAL A 422 16.38 8.56 2.90
N SER A 423 16.36 7.82 4.02
CA SER A 423 16.19 6.35 4.01
C SER A 423 14.84 5.93 3.44
N VAL A 424 13.84 6.81 3.53
CA VAL A 424 12.47 6.51 3.16
C VAL A 424 12.27 6.56 1.64
N THR A 425 13.06 7.34 0.88
CA THR A 425 12.87 7.47 -0.58
C THR A 425 13.20 6.23 -1.38
N ASN A 426 14.03 5.29 -0.91
CA ASN A 426 14.32 4.07 -1.69
C ASN A 426 13.22 3.02 -1.62
N GLY A 427 12.61 2.84 -0.43
CA GLY A 427 11.37 2.07 -0.29
C GLY A 427 10.21 2.80 -0.95
N ILE A 428 10.12 4.12 -0.76
CA ILE A 428 9.11 4.97 -1.37
C ILE A 428 9.24 5.02 -2.89
N MET A 429 10.39 4.98 -3.56
CA MET A 429 10.44 5.07 -5.03
C MET A 429 10.06 3.76 -5.70
N ALA A 430 10.55 2.62 -5.20
CA ALA A 430 10.11 1.31 -5.68
C ALA A 430 8.62 1.09 -5.38
N SER A 431 8.14 1.55 -4.20
CA SER A 431 6.72 1.59 -3.92
C SER A 431 6.00 2.65 -4.74
N THR A 432 6.55 3.83 -5.05
CA THR A 432 5.85 4.91 -5.78
C THR A 432 5.62 4.52 -7.23
N LEU A 433 6.60 3.88 -7.88
CA LEU A 433 6.43 3.35 -9.23
C LEU A 433 5.38 2.23 -9.30
N THR A 434 5.41 1.30 -8.35
CA THR A 434 4.43 0.20 -8.29
C THR A 434 3.06 0.70 -7.82
N THR A 435 3.02 1.58 -6.83
CA THR A 435 1.81 2.19 -6.31
C THR A 435 1.21 3.19 -7.28
N SER A 436 1.94 3.90 -8.14
CA SER A 436 1.31 4.76 -9.14
C SER A 436 0.55 3.94 -10.17
N VAL A 437 1.16 2.86 -10.69
CA VAL A 437 0.47 1.95 -11.63
C VAL A 437 -0.67 1.20 -10.93
N LEU A 438 -0.46 0.71 -9.71
CA LEU A 438 -1.49 0.02 -8.92
C LEU A 438 -2.60 0.96 -8.45
N PHE A 439 -2.31 2.21 -8.09
CA PHE A 439 -3.32 3.19 -7.67
C PHE A 439 -4.04 3.79 -8.85
N THR A 440 -3.39 4.03 -9.99
CA THR A 440 -4.09 4.42 -11.23
C THR A 440 -4.96 3.26 -11.72
N GLY A 441 -4.45 2.03 -11.74
CA GLY A 441 -5.24 0.84 -12.07
C GLY A 441 -6.38 0.60 -11.07
N ALA A 442 -6.13 0.72 -9.77
CA ALA A 442 -7.14 0.57 -8.73
C ALA A 442 -8.12 1.75 -8.67
N SER A 443 -7.70 2.98 -9.01
CA SER A 443 -8.60 4.13 -9.10
C SER A 443 -9.50 3.97 -10.32
N THR A 444 -8.96 3.62 -11.48
CA THR A 444 -9.75 3.33 -12.67
C THR A 444 -10.69 2.15 -12.43
N TYR A 445 -10.21 1.06 -11.81
CA TYR A 445 -11.06 -0.07 -11.42
C TYR A 445 -12.17 0.37 -10.43
N LYS A 446 -11.83 1.16 -9.41
CA LYS A 446 -12.80 1.69 -8.46
C LYS A 446 -13.82 2.60 -9.15
N ASP A 447 -13.39 3.45 -10.07
CA ASP A 447 -14.24 4.39 -10.79
C ASP A 447 -15.20 3.63 -11.72
N GLU A 448 -14.71 2.62 -12.45
CA GLU A 448 -15.54 1.73 -13.26
C GLU A 448 -16.48 0.85 -12.41
N ALA A 449 -16.00 0.29 -11.29
CA ALA A 449 -16.84 -0.47 -10.37
C ALA A 449 -17.93 0.41 -9.73
N ASN A 450 -17.60 1.66 -9.39
CA ASN A 450 -18.54 2.66 -8.92
C ASN A 450 -19.56 3.01 -10.00
N LYS A 451 -19.12 3.18 -11.25
CA LYS A 451 -20.00 3.43 -12.39
C LYS A 451 -20.97 2.26 -12.61
N ALA A 452 -20.46 1.03 -12.70
CA ALA A 452 -21.27 -0.18 -12.86
C ALA A 452 -22.29 -0.37 -11.72
N THR A 453 -21.86 -0.20 -10.46
CA THR A 453 -22.75 -0.25 -9.29
C THR A 453 -23.80 0.87 -9.36
N CYS A 454 -23.41 2.06 -9.82
CA CYS A 454 -24.32 3.19 -9.97
C CYS A 454 -25.39 2.93 -11.05
N GLU A 455 -25.01 2.33 -12.17
CA GLU A 455 -25.92 1.94 -13.25
C GLU A 455 -26.87 0.82 -12.80
N LEU A 456 -26.36 -0.20 -12.08
CA LEU A 456 -27.18 -1.25 -11.50
C LEU A 456 -28.23 -0.71 -10.51
N ASN A 457 -27.84 0.25 -9.66
CA ASN A 457 -28.78 0.92 -8.76
C ASN A 457 -29.89 1.66 -9.53
N GLN A 458 -29.54 2.36 -10.61
CA GLN A 458 -30.52 3.03 -11.48
C GLN A 458 -31.49 2.02 -12.13
N GLU A 459 -30.97 0.90 -12.63
CA GLU A 459 -31.78 -0.16 -13.23
C GLU A 459 -32.73 -0.81 -12.19
N GLN A 460 -32.26 -1.07 -10.98
CA GLN A 460 -33.10 -1.63 -9.91
C GLN A 460 -34.23 -0.67 -9.52
N MET A 461 -33.94 0.62 -9.38
CA MET A 461 -34.97 1.65 -9.14
C MET A 461 -35.97 1.74 -10.29
N GLN A 462 -35.50 1.64 -11.55
CA GLN A 462 -36.37 1.61 -12.73
C GLN A 462 -37.31 0.39 -12.73
N LYS A 463 -36.77 -0.81 -12.45
CA LYS A 463 -37.56 -2.04 -12.36
C LYS A 463 -38.59 -1.94 -11.23
N ALA A 464 -38.22 -1.37 -10.09
CA ALA A 464 -39.13 -1.18 -8.97
C ALA A 464 -40.28 -0.23 -9.33
N ILE A 465 -40.02 0.91 -9.96
CA ILE A 465 -41.09 1.84 -10.36
C ILE A 465 -42.01 1.22 -11.43
N ARG A 466 -41.46 0.47 -12.39
CA ARG A 466 -42.28 -0.22 -13.41
C ARG A 466 -43.10 -1.37 -12.85
N SER A 467 -42.54 -2.11 -11.91
CA SER A 467 -43.28 -3.16 -11.21
C SER A 467 -44.43 -2.54 -10.41
N TRP A 468 -44.18 -1.47 -9.65
CA TRP A 468 -45.21 -0.74 -8.91
C TRP A 468 -46.27 -0.16 -9.86
N GLN A 469 -45.86 0.46 -10.97
CA GLN A 469 -46.77 0.95 -12.01
C GLN A 469 -47.74 -0.14 -12.47
N ASN A 470 -47.23 -1.33 -12.80
CA ASN A 470 -48.02 -2.44 -13.32
C ASN A 470 -48.92 -3.07 -12.26
N ILE A 471 -48.43 -3.24 -11.02
CA ILE A 471 -49.21 -3.84 -9.92
C ILE A 471 -50.41 -3.00 -9.55
N TYR A 472 -50.26 -1.66 -9.57
CA TYR A 472 -51.30 -0.72 -9.14
C TYR A 472 -52.02 -0.02 -10.31
N ASP A 473 -51.82 -0.50 -11.54
CA ASP A 473 -52.44 0.01 -12.77
C ASP A 473 -52.31 1.54 -12.92
N LYS A 474 -51.10 2.07 -12.69
CA LYS A 474 -50.82 3.50 -12.77
C LYS A 474 -50.48 3.91 -14.21
N PRO A 475 -51.04 5.03 -14.72
CA PRO A 475 -50.63 5.55 -16.02
C PRO A 475 -49.26 6.25 -15.92
N ILE A 476 -48.56 6.34 -17.05
CA ILE A 476 -47.39 7.21 -17.20
C ILE A 476 -47.76 8.66 -16.80
N GLY A 477 -46.86 9.34 -16.10
CA GLY A 477 -47.08 10.69 -15.56
C GLY A 477 -47.82 10.74 -14.22
N ALA A 478 -48.30 9.60 -13.69
CA ALA A 478 -48.86 9.56 -12.34
C ALA A 478 -47.79 9.91 -11.29
N PRO A 479 -48.14 10.59 -10.18
CA PRO A 479 -47.19 10.88 -9.11
C PRO A 479 -46.68 9.59 -8.47
N VAL A 480 -45.40 9.57 -8.10
CA VAL A 480 -44.74 8.45 -7.46
C VAL A 480 -44.85 8.58 -5.95
N ASP A 481 -45.43 7.57 -5.29
CA ASP A 481 -45.38 7.44 -3.84
C ASP A 481 -44.15 6.62 -3.44
N ARG A 482 -43.13 7.30 -2.93
CA ARG A 482 -41.82 6.69 -2.62
C ARG A 482 -41.92 5.74 -1.42
N ASP A 483 -42.82 5.99 -0.49
CA ASP A 483 -42.97 5.16 0.71
C ASP A 483 -43.61 3.80 0.38
N GLU A 484 -44.31 3.69 -0.75
CA GLU A 484 -44.85 2.41 -1.25
C GLU A 484 -43.81 1.56 -1.99
N ILE A 485 -42.77 2.19 -2.52
CA ILE A 485 -41.73 1.56 -3.36
C ILE A 485 -40.50 1.19 -2.53
N PHE A 486 -40.06 2.12 -1.68
CA PHE A 486 -38.87 2.01 -0.85
C PHE A 486 -39.27 1.78 0.62
N GLY A 487 -38.69 0.78 1.28
CA GLY A 487 -38.85 0.57 2.72
C GLY A 487 -39.76 -0.58 3.15
N LEU A 488 -40.64 -1.10 2.28
CA LEU A 488 -41.57 -2.17 2.69
C LEU A 488 -41.84 -3.31 1.69
N ASN A 489 -41.71 -3.12 0.36
CA ASN A 489 -42.21 -4.14 -0.60
C ASN A 489 -41.33 -4.47 -1.83
N ALA A 490 -40.44 -3.59 -2.30
CA ALA A 490 -39.66 -3.82 -3.53
C ALA A 490 -38.14 -3.59 -3.37
N ILE A 491 -37.73 -2.52 -2.68
CA ILE A 491 -36.33 -2.26 -2.33
C ILE A 491 -36.28 -1.86 -0.85
N MET A 492 -35.35 -2.44 -0.08
CA MET A 492 -35.25 -2.20 1.37
C MET A 492 -34.95 -0.75 1.72
N ASP A 493 -34.01 -0.12 1.02
CA ASP A 493 -33.61 1.28 1.23
C ASP A 493 -33.33 1.95 -0.11
N LEU A 494 -33.50 3.27 -0.17
CA LEU A 494 -33.10 4.04 -1.35
C LEU A 494 -31.56 4.00 -1.47
N PRO A 495 -30.99 3.43 -2.56
CA PRO A 495 -29.55 3.36 -2.71
C PRO A 495 -28.95 4.76 -2.89
N THR A 496 -27.67 4.90 -2.53
CA THR A 496 -26.86 6.10 -2.81
C THR A 496 -25.82 5.82 -3.88
N CYS A 497 -25.35 6.87 -4.56
CA CYS A 497 -24.26 6.76 -5.52
C CYS A 497 -22.98 6.27 -4.80
N PRO A 498 -22.30 5.22 -5.29
CA PRO A 498 -21.12 4.67 -4.64
C PRO A 498 -19.87 5.57 -4.73
N VAL A 499 -19.89 6.60 -5.59
CA VAL A 499 -18.78 7.56 -5.73
C VAL A 499 -18.54 8.33 -4.42
N ASP A 500 -19.60 8.88 -3.84
CA ASP A 500 -19.53 9.80 -2.69
C ASP A 500 -20.75 9.70 -1.76
N ASN A 501 -21.55 8.64 -1.87
CA ASN A 501 -22.81 8.44 -1.15
C ASN A 501 -23.84 9.56 -1.38
N THR A 502 -23.75 10.29 -2.50
CA THR A 502 -24.79 11.27 -2.87
C THR A 502 -26.09 10.57 -3.24
N ALA A 503 -27.21 11.23 -2.96
CA ALA A 503 -28.52 10.75 -3.35
C ALA A 503 -28.73 10.90 -4.87
N TYR A 504 -29.45 9.95 -5.47
CA TYR A 504 -29.91 10.06 -6.85
C TYR A 504 -30.95 11.16 -7.03
N ILE A 505 -30.97 11.75 -8.22
CA ILE A 505 -32.02 12.70 -8.62
C ILE A 505 -33.18 11.87 -9.17
N LEU A 506 -34.25 11.75 -8.40
CA LEU A 506 -35.43 10.96 -8.74
C LEU A 506 -36.51 11.84 -9.38
N LEU A 507 -37.23 11.28 -10.34
CA LEU A 507 -38.44 11.91 -10.85
C LEU A 507 -39.58 11.82 -9.82
N ASP A 508 -40.49 12.80 -9.86
CA ASP A 508 -41.70 12.82 -9.01
C ASP A 508 -42.89 12.12 -9.66
N THR A 509 -42.76 11.74 -10.94
CA THR A 509 -43.81 11.06 -11.72
C THR A 509 -43.25 9.83 -12.43
N ILE A 510 -44.14 8.90 -12.79
CA ILE A 510 -43.80 7.72 -13.58
C ILE A 510 -43.31 8.19 -14.97
N PRO A 511 -42.06 7.90 -15.36
CA PRO A 511 -41.50 8.38 -16.62
C PRO A 511 -42.11 7.69 -17.85
N GLU A 512 -41.98 8.31 -19.02
CA GLU A 512 -42.24 7.65 -20.30
C GLU A 512 -41.34 6.43 -20.50
N VAL A 513 -41.77 5.47 -21.32
CA VAL A 513 -40.92 4.33 -21.71
C VAL A 513 -39.69 4.88 -22.43
N GLY A 514 -38.51 4.40 -22.07
CA GLY A 514 -37.26 4.98 -22.59
C GLY A 514 -36.61 6.02 -21.68
N THR A 515 -37.29 6.50 -20.65
CA THR A 515 -36.76 7.55 -19.75
C THR A 515 -36.42 6.95 -18.38
N CYS A 516 -35.18 7.19 -17.92
CA CYS A 516 -34.71 6.71 -16.63
C CYS A 516 -35.39 7.46 -15.46
N TYR A 517 -35.86 6.73 -14.46
CA TYR A 517 -36.51 7.27 -13.27
C TYR A 517 -35.54 7.99 -12.33
N ALA A 518 -34.31 7.51 -12.27
CA ALA A 518 -33.25 8.04 -11.41
C ALA A 518 -32.07 8.48 -12.27
N THR A 519 -31.51 9.65 -12.01
CA THR A 519 -30.28 10.11 -12.67
C THR A 519 -29.17 10.31 -11.65
N CYS A 520 -27.95 9.93 -12.02
CA CYS A 520 -26.78 10.12 -11.18
C CYS A 520 -26.27 11.58 -11.28
N PRO A 521 -25.99 12.26 -10.16
CA PRO A 521 -25.38 13.60 -10.18
C PRO A 521 -24.01 13.66 -10.88
N HIS A 522 -23.31 12.51 -10.97
CA HIS A 522 -22.00 12.37 -11.62
C HIS A 522 -22.10 12.00 -13.10
N GLY A 523 -23.30 11.92 -13.68
CA GLY A 523 -23.49 11.64 -15.10
C GLY A 523 -23.37 10.17 -15.51
N HIS A 524 -23.20 9.24 -14.57
CA HIS A 524 -23.32 7.80 -14.85
C HIS A 524 -24.75 7.50 -15.32
N ALA A 525 -24.87 6.90 -16.50
CA ALA A 525 -26.14 6.59 -17.12
C ALA A 525 -26.06 5.20 -17.78
N PRO A 526 -27.15 4.41 -17.72
CA PRO A 526 -27.24 3.14 -18.43
C PRO A 526 -27.07 3.34 -19.94
N GLU A 527 -26.41 2.39 -20.60
CA GLU A 527 -26.16 2.48 -22.05
C GLU A 527 -27.43 2.38 -22.90
N ASN A 528 -28.47 1.71 -22.39
CA ASN A 528 -29.73 1.53 -23.10
C ASN A 528 -30.93 1.56 -22.15
N THR A 529 -31.87 2.45 -22.45
CA THR A 529 -33.14 2.58 -21.73
C THR A 529 -34.36 2.25 -22.59
N GLU A 530 -34.20 1.83 -23.86
CA GLU A 530 -35.27 1.71 -24.87
C GLU A 530 -36.39 0.73 -24.48
N GLY A 531 -36.15 -0.17 -23.53
CA GLY A 531 -37.16 -1.08 -22.95
C GLY A 531 -37.63 -0.74 -21.53
N TRP A 532 -37.18 0.38 -20.97
CA TRP A 532 -37.31 0.72 -19.56
C TRP A 532 -38.56 1.47 -19.19
#